data_AF-B7P890-F1
#
_entry.id   AF-B7P890-F1
#
_cell.length_a   1.000
_cell.length_b   1.000
_cell.length_c   1.000
_cell.angle_alpha   90.00
_cell.angle_beta   90.00
_cell.angle_gamma   90.00
#
_symmetry.space_group_name_H-M   'P 1'
#
loop_
_entity.id
_entity.type
_entity.pdbx_description
1 polymer ?
#
loop_
_entity_poly.entity_id
_entity_poly.type
_entity_poly.pdbx_seq_one_letter_code
_entity_poly.pdbx_strand_id
1 'polypeptide(L)'
;MTRCLSVAWFALDPGSCHPDVVLSDENVTARCESYEHRVVLGSLGFSRGVHYWEATVDRCDNDADVVLGVARGDVAKDVMLGKDDKGWSMYIDHQRSWFLHADRHEHRVDGGVERGAVLGVLLDLERRQLSFYVNDERQGPCVVLGPPIQGPGAALFPAFSLNRNVQLTVHTALDPPASSSDDSDDDVNEPAPKTMTAANSPSVEIDLPLPPPMV
;
A
#
# COMPACT_ATOMS: atom_id res chain seq x y z
N MET A 1 -6.99 -9.81 26.53
CA MET A 1 -5.53 -9.57 26.49
C MET A 1 -5.28 -8.47 25.49
N THR A 2 -4.97 -7.26 25.96
CA THR A 2 -4.65 -6.14 25.06
C THR A 2 -3.29 -6.42 24.43
N ARG A 3 -3.28 -6.69 23.12
CA ARG A 3 -2.05 -6.92 22.36
C ARG A 3 -1.33 -5.57 22.30
N CYS A 4 -0.31 -5.38 23.13
CA CYS A 4 0.58 -4.23 23.02
C CYS A 4 1.34 -4.39 21.70
N LEU A 5 0.82 -3.82 20.61
CA LEU A 5 1.56 -3.73 19.35
C LEU A 5 2.74 -2.81 19.62
N SER A 6 3.96 -3.35 19.60
CA SER A 6 5.15 -2.53 19.71
C SER A 6 5.28 -1.78 18.39
N VAL A 7 4.85 -0.53 18.35
CA VAL A 7 4.94 0.26 17.15
C VAL A 7 6.41 0.60 16.88
N ALA A 8 6.84 0.45 15.62
CA ALA A 8 8.22 0.65 15.25
C ALA A 8 8.50 2.12 14.94
N TRP A 9 9.54 2.67 15.58
CA TRP A 9 10.06 3.99 15.26
C TRP A 9 11.26 3.88 14.32
N PHE A 10 11.31 4.75 13.31
CA PHE A 10 12.48 4.94 12.46
C PHE A 10 12.55 6.40 11.98
N ALA A 11 13.75 6.81 11.56
CA ALA A 11 13.98 8.04 10.80
C ALA A 11 14.53 7.66 9.41
N LEU A 12 14.77 8.62 8.53
CA LEU A 12 15.47 8.39 7.27
C LEU A 12 16.97 8.17 7.53
N ASP A 13 17.56 7.21 6.82
CA ASP A 13 18.96 6.83 6.97
C ASP A 13 19.89 7.71 6.12
N PRO A 14 20.69 8.60 6.73
CA PRO A 14 21.64 9.44 6.00
C PRO A 14 22.70 8.61 5.26
N GLY A 15 23.02 7.40 5.74
CA GLY A 15 23.97 6.49 5.10
C GLY A 15 23.45 5.89 3.80
N SER A 16 22.13 5.91 3.59
CA SER A 16 21.48 5.43 2.38
C SER A 16 21.27 6.52 1.33
N CYS A 17 21.44 7.79 1.69
CA CYS A 17 21.10 8.94 0.87
C CYS A 17 22.07 9.14 -0.29
N HIS A 18 21.51 9.44 -1.46
CA HIS A 18 22.26 10.10 -2.53
C HIS A 18 22.69 11.51 -2.07
N PRO A 19 23.86 12.05 -2.49
CA PRO A 19 24.31 13.40 -2.11
C PRO A 19 23.33 14.55 -2.40
N ASP A 20 22.45 14.37 -3.39
CA ASP A 20 21.42 15.36 -3.75
C ASP A 20 20.23 15.37 -2.76
N VAL A 21 20.11 14.36 -1.90
CA VAL A 21 19.06 14.26 -0.88
C VAL A 21 19.54 14.97 0.38
N VAL A 22 18.73 15.92 0.84
CA VAL A 22 18.99 16.68 2.06
C VAL A 22 17.95 16.31 3.09
N LEU A 23 18.43 15.82 4.24
CA LEU A 23 17.60 15.47 5.39
C LEU A 23 17.61 16.62 6.40
N SER A 24 16.48 16.87 7.04
CA SER A 24 16.34 17.83 8.14
C SER A 24 15.44 17.27 9.25
N ASP A 25 15.29 18.05 10.33
CA ASP A 25 14.37 17.75 11.44
C ASP A 25 14.61 16.36 12.02
N GLU A 26 15.84 16.12 12.49
CA GLU A 26 16.23 14.81 13.03
C GLU A 26 16.08 13.65 12.02
N ASN A 27 16.25 13.95 10.73
CA ASN A 27 16.14 13.03 9.61
C ASN A 27 14.72 12.50 9.37
N VAL A 28 13.67 13.21 9.78
CA VAL A 28 12.29 12.85 9.40
C VAL A 28 11.79 13.60 8.17
N THR A 29 12.41 14.72 7.82
CA THR A 29 12.08 15.50 6.62
C THR A 29 13.11 15.27 5.53
N ALA A 30 12.66 15.05 4.30
CA ALA A 30 13.53 14.90 3.15
C ALA A 30 13.11 15.80 1.99
N ARG A 31 14.12 16.40 1.36
CA ARG A 31 14.03 17.10 0.08
C ARG A 31 15.15 16.61 -0.83
N CYS A 32 15.02 16.84 -2.14
CA CYS A 32 16.06 16.56 -3.11
C CYS A 32 16.45 17.85 -3.85
N GLU A 33 17.65 17.94 -4.38
CA GLU A 33 18.11 19.05 -5.23
C GLU A 33 18.16 18.66 -6.73
N SER A 34 18.09 17.36 -7.03
CA SER A 34 18.12 16.82 -8.39
C SER A 34 16.76 16.94 -9.10
N TYR A 35 16.79 17.10 -10.41
CA TYR A 35 15.60 16.92 -11.26
C TYR A 35 15.17 15.46 -11.37
N GLU A 36 16.12 14.55 -11.24
CA GLU A 36 15.85 13.12 -11.23
C GLU A 36 15.49 12.64 -9.83
N HIS A 37 14.74 11.54 -9.78
CA HIS A 37 14.38 10.90 -8.52
C HIS A 37 15.60 10.26 -7.86
N ARG A 38 15.73 10.46 -6.55
CA ARG A 38 16.71 9.79 -5.69
C ARG A 38 15.99 9.05 -4.58
N VAL A 39 16.44 7.83 -4.28
CA VAL A 39 15.85 7.01 -3.23
C VAL A 39 16.55 7.27 -1.91
N VAL A 40 15.76 7.36 -0.84
CA VAL A 40 16.20 7.31 0.55
C VAL A 40 15.46 6.20 1.28
N LEU A 41 16.15 5.50 2.17
CA LEU A 41 15.58 4.43 3.00
C LEU A 41 15.34 4.90 4.43
N GLY A 42 14.40 4.24 5.11
CA GLY A 42 14.30 4.30 6.56
C GLY A 42 15.49 3.59 7.22
N SER A 43 15.82 4.00 8.44
CA SER A 43 16.92 3.46 9.25
C SER A 43 16.66 2.07 9.82
N LEU A 44 15.43 1.56 9.69
CA LEU A 44 15.01 0.27 10.22
C LEU A 44 14.37 -0.57 9.12
N GLY A 45 14.87 -1.80 8.96
CA GLY A 45 14.31 -2.79 8.04
C GLY A 45 13.44 -3.81 8.78
N PHE A 46 12.35 -4.22 8.15
CA PHE A 46 11.37 -5.16 8.68
C PHE A 46 11.47 -6.52 7.99
N SER A 47 11.41 -7.60 8.78
CA SER A 47 11.46 -8.98 8.28
C SER A 47 10.30 -9.86 8.74
N ARG A 48 9.42 -9.34 9.62
CA ARG A 48 8.22 -10.01 10.13
C ARG A 48 7.21 -8.99 10.68
N GLY A 49 5.96 -9.38 10.82
CA GLY A 49 4.89 -8.58 11.43
C GLY A 49 4.23 -7.60 10.45
N VAL A 50 3.39 -6.73 11.00
CA VAL A 50 2.64 -5.70 10.28
C VAL A 50 3.13 -4.32 10.74
N HIS A 51 3.50 -3.47 9.80
CA HIS A 51 4.09 -2.16 10.06
C HIS A 51 3.39 -1.08 9.24
N TYR A 52 3.13 0.05 9.87
CA TYR A 52 2.50 1.20 9.25
C TYR A 52 3.31 2.47 9.51
N TRP A 53 3.41 3.31 8.48
CA TRP A 53 3.99 4.64 8.56
C TRP A 53 3.32 5.55 7.55
N GLU A 54 3.48 6.84 7.76
CA GLU A 54 2.92 7.88 6.90
C GLU A 54 3.99 8.85 6.45
N ALA A 55 3.70 9.60 5.39
CA ALA A 55 4.45 10.77 4.98
C ALA A 55 3.50 11.90 4.58
N THR A 56 3.71 13.08 5.16
CA THR A 56 3.01 14.30 4.75
C THR A 56 3.71 14.93 3.55
N VAL A 57 2.93 15.35 2.56
CA VAL A 57 3.42 16.10 1.40
C VAL A 57 3.59 17.58 1.77
N ASP A 58 4.79 17.99 2.17
CA ASP A 58 5.07 19.38 2.56
C ASP A 58 5.11 20.32 1.35
N ARG A 59 5.60 19.80 0.22
CA ARG A 59 5.68 20.50 -1.07
C ARG A 59 5.56 19.50 -2.21
N CYS A 60 4.75 19.82 -3.22
CA CYS A 60 4.69 19.11 -4.49
C CYS A 60 4.35 20.13 -5.58
N ASP A 61 5.35 20.49 -6.38
CA ASP A 61 5.22 21.50 -7.44
C ASP A 61 5.35 20.87 -8.84
N ASN A 62 4.88 21.56 -9.88
CA ASN A 62 5.10 21.22 -11.29
C ASN A 62 4.69 19.79 -11.68
N ASP A 63 3.53 19.33 -11.19
CA ASP A 63 3.00 17.99 -11.48
C ASP A 63 4.01 16.86 -11.19
N ALA A 64 4.82 17.03 -10.15
CA ALA A 64 5.79 16.02 -9.75
C ALA A 64 5.11 14.79 -9.16
N ASP A 65 5.70 13.62 -9.43
CA ASP A 65 5.29 12.38 -8.79
C ASP A 65 5.84 12.30 -7.36
N VAL A 66 4.98 12.06 -6.38
CA VAL A 66 5.39 11.64 -5.04
C VAL A 66 5.50 10.12 -5.03
N VAL A 67 6.61 9.58 -4.51
CA VAL A 67 6.89 8.14 -4.56
C VAL A 67 7.27 7.60 -3.20
N LEU A 68 6.59 6.55 -2.76
CA LEU A 68 6.85 5.86 -1.50
C LEU A 68 6.50 4.37 -1.58
N GLY A 69 7.11 3.59 -0.69
CA GLY A 69 6.86 2.16 -0.59
C GLY A 69 7.92 1.47 0.24
N VAL A 70 8.37 0.32 -0.24
CA VAL A 70 9.37 -0.51 0.43
C VAL A 70 10.47 -0.93 -0.52
N ALA A 71 11.67 -1.16 0.01
CA ALA A 71 12.80 -1.62 -0.79
C ALA A 71 13.73 -2.53 -0.01
N ARG A 72 14.52 -3.32 -0.73
CA ARG A 72 15.70 -3.96 -0.17
C ARG A 72 16.80 -2.92 0.08
N GLY A 73 17.73 -3.22 0.99
CA GLY A 73 18.85 -2.31 1.29
C GLY A 73 19.73 -1.99 0.07
N ASP A 74 19.85 -2.94 -0.86
CA ASP A 74 20.63 -2.86 -2.10
C ASP A 74 19.86 -2.28 -3.31
N VAL A 75 18.70 -1.63 -3.09
CA VAL A 75 17.96 -0.92 -4.15
C VAL A 75 18.80 0.18 -4.79
N ALA A 76 18.63 0.39 -6.10
CA ALA A 76 19.25 1.50 -6.81
C ALA A 76 18.81 2.86 -6.22
N LYS A 77 19.78 3.74 -5.94
CA LYS A 77 19.54 5.02 -5.26
C LYS A 77 19.41 6.21 -6.21
N ASP A 78 19.78 6.00 -7.47
CA ASP A 78 19.89 6.99 -8.54
C ASP A 78 18.71 6.95 -9.53
N VAL A 79 17.77 6.02 -9.36
CA VAL A 79 16.54 5.94 -10.16
C VAL A 79 15.30 6.02 -9.28
N MET A 80 14.13 6.29 -9.88
CA MET A 80 12.86 6.25 -9.19
C MET A 80 12.62 4.87 -8.55
N LEU A 81 12.14 4.85 -7.31
CA LEU A 81 11.80 3.62 -6.60
C LEU A 81 10.84 2.76 -7.43
N GLY A 82 11.11 1.45 -7.52
CA GLY A 82 10.32 0.51 -8.31
C GLY A 82 10.72 0.39 -9.78
N LYS A 83 11.66 1.22 -10.28
CA LYS A 83 12.27 1.00 -11.61
C LYS A 83 13.20 -0.20 -11.65
N ASP A 84 13.80 -0.55 -10.52
CA ASP A 84 14.54 -1.81 -10.37
C ASP A 84 13.66 -2.93 -9.79
N ASP A 85 14.22 -4.12 -9.68
CA ASP A 85 13.57 -5.31 -9.14
C ASP A 85 13.64 -5.41 -7.59
N LYS A 86 14.09 -4.35 -6.91
CA LYS A 86 14.37 -4.34 -5.46
C LYS A 86 13.46 -3.37 -4.69
N GLY A 87 12.70 -2.53 -5.38
CA GLY A 87 11.68 -1.66 -4.82
C GLY A 87 10.26 -2.06 -5.23
N TRP A 88 9.31 -1.87 -4.32
CA TRP A 88 7.86 -1.93 -4.55
C TRP A 88 7.26 -0.62 -4.07
N SER A 89 6.56 0.10 -4.94
CA SER A 89 6.13 1.47 -4.62
C SER A 89 4.81 1.85 -5.24
N MET A 90 4.22 2.90 -4.68
CA MET A 90 3.25 3.72 -5.37
C MET A 90 3.94 5.01 -5.79
N TYR A 91 3.67 5.46 -7.01
CA TYR A 91 3.87 6.86 -7.38
C TYR A 91 2.51 7.50 -7.66
N ILE A 92 2.36 8.77 -7.26
CA ILE A 92 1.09 9.50 -7.29
C ILE A 92 1.34 10.95 -7.72
N ASP A 93 0.60 11.40 -8.72
CA ASP A 93 0.57 12.79 -9.19
C ASP A 93 -0.68 13.51 -8.60
N HIS A 94 -1.04 14.67 -9.16
CA HIS A 94 -2.21 15.43 -8.70
C HIS A 94 -3.57 14.83 -9.15
N GLN A 95 -3.59 13.81 -10.01
CA GLN A 95 -4.80 13.21 -10.58
C GLN A 95 -4.97 11.73 -10.24
N ARG A 96 -3.89 10.99 -10.04
CA ARG A 96 -3.90 9.52 -10.10
C ARG A 96 -2.62 8.90 -9.55
N SER A 97 -2.73 7.63 -9.21
CA SER A 97 -1.60 6.81 -8.77
C SER A 97 -1.47 5.51 -9.57
N TRP A 98 -0.29 4.91 -9.45
CA TRP A 98 0.01 3.56 -9.92
C TRP A 98 0.93 2.85 -8.95
N PHE A 99 0.83 1.53 -8.96
CA PHE A 99 1.85 0.67 -8.42
C PHE A 99 3.02 0.53 -9.41
N LEU A 100 4.26 0.52 -8.90
CA LEU A 100 5.49 0.37 -9.69
C LEU A 100 6.47 -0.61 -9.01
N HIS A 101 6.88 -1.62 -9.79
CA HIS A 101 7.91 -2.59 -9.43
C HIS A 101 8.53 -3.19 -10.70
N ALA A 102 9.87 -3.34 -10.73
CA ALA A 102 10.61 -3.85 -11.88
C ALA A 102 10.24 -3.14 -13.20
N ASP A 103 10.08 -1.81 -13.14
CA ASP A 103 9.69 -0.94 -14.27
C ASP A 103 8.31 -1.26 -14.85
N ARG A 104 7.49 -2.04 -14.12
CA ARG A 104 6.13 -2.39 -14.52
C ARG A 104 5.12 -1.54 -13.73
N HIS A 105 4.30 -0.80 -14.49
CA HIS A 105 3.25 0.06 -13.97
C HIS A 105 1.93 -0.71 -13.92
N GLU A 106 1.30 -0.79 -12.76
CA GLU A 106 0.07 -1.55 -12.54
C GLU A 106 -0.94 -0.78 -11.70
N HIS A 107 -2.18 -1.26 -11.67
CA HIS A 107 -3.23 -0.79 -10.76
C HIS A 107 -3.39 0.73 -10.75
N ARG A 108 -3.64 1.32 -11.92
CA ARG A 108 -3.97 2.74 -12.01
C ARG A 108 -5.24 3.05 -11.20
N VAL A 109 -5.19 4.08 -10.35
CA VAL A 109 -6.33 4.56 -9.56
C VAL A 109 -6.46 6.07 -9.72
N ASP A 110 -7.69 6.55 -9.89
CA ASP A 110 -7.98 8.00 -9.92
C ASP A 110 -7.98 8.57 -8.49
N GLY A 111 -7.65 9.85 -8.36
CA GLY A 111 -7.40 10.49 -7.06
C GLY A 111 -5.90 10.67 -6.86
N GLY A 112 -5.48 11.93 -6.76
CA GLY A 112 -4.08 12.32 -6.60
C GLY A 112 -3.83 12.97 -5.25
N VAL A 113 -2.72 13.70 -5.16
CA VAL A 113 -2.33 14.45 -3.97
C VAL A 113 -2.06 15.92 -4.24
N GLU A 114 -2.20 16.71 -3.18
CA GLU A 114 -1.76 18.09 -3.12
C GLU A 114 -0.93 18.31 -1.83
N ARG A 115 -0.38 19.52 -1.68
CA ARG A 115 0.32 19.91 -0.46
C ARG A 115 -0.59 19.73 0.76
N GLY A 116 -0.06 19.06 1.78
CA GLY A 116 -0.77 18.73 3.02
C GLY A 116 -1.42 17.35 3.02
N ALA A 117 -1.48 16.65 1.87
CA ALA A 117 -1.94 15.27 1.84
C ALA A 117 -1.04 14.35 2.67
N VAL A 118 -1.64 13.32 3.26
CA VAL A 118 -0.96 12.29 4.05
C VAL A 118 -0.99 10.98 3.28
N LEU A 119 0.19 10.42 3.02
CA LEU A 119 0.37 9.17 2.31
C LEU A 119 0.76 8.07 3.29
N GLY A 120 -0.06 7.03 3.40
CA GLY A 120 0.18 5.89 4.28
C GLY A 120 0.70 4.65 3.54
N VAL A 121 1.56 3.89 4.20
CA VAL A 121 2.05 2.59 3.71
C VAL A 121 1.85 1.53 4.78
N LEU A 122 1.09 0.49 4.45
CA LEU A 122 0.90 -0.68 5.29
C LEU A 122 1.67 -1.87 4.70
N LEU A 123 2.71 -2.31 5.40
CA LEU A 123 3.48 -3.49 5.07
C LEU A 123 3.07 -4.65 5.99
N ASP A 124 2.36 -5.62 5.42
CA ASP A 124 1.99 -6.87 6.09
C ASP A 124 2.93 -8.00 5.62
N LEU A 125 3.95 -8.30 6.42
CA LEU A 125 4.91 -9.37 6.10
C LEU A 125 4.37 -10.76 6.44
N GLU A 126 3.28 -10.86 7.21
CA GLU A 126 2.63 -12.14 7.52
C GLU A 126 1.82 -12.63 6.32
N ARG A 127 1.09 -11.72 5.67
CA ARG A 127 0.33 -11.97 4.43
C ARG A 127 1.09 -11.66 3.15
N ARG A 128 2.29 -11.09 3.26
CA ARG A 128 3.10 -10.62 2.12
C ARG A 128 2.36 -9.60 1.27
N GLN A 129 1.73 -8.62 1.91
CA GLN A 129 0.94 -7.60 1.24
C GLN A 129 1.48 -6.20 1.51
N LEU A 130 1.33 -5.33 0.51
CA LEU A 130 1.63 -3.91 0.59
C LEU A 130 0.37 -3.14 0.19
N SER A 131 -0.08 -2.22 1.05
CA SER A 131 -1.23 -1.36 0.78
C SER A 131 -0.85 0.11 0.96
N PHE A 132 -1.48 0.98 0.17
CA PHE A 132 -1.24 2.41 0.17
C PHE A 132 -2.51 3.16 0.56
N TYR A 133 -2.32 4.31 1.20
CA TYR A 133 -3.41 5.16 1.68
C TYR A 133 -3.14 6.62 1.30
N VAL A 134 -4.21 7.36 1.04
CA VAL A 134 -4.21 8.81 0.85
C VAL A 134 -5.26 9.36 1.80
N ASN A 135 -4.86 10.19 2.76
CA ASN A 135 -5.74 10.79 3.77
C ASN A 135 -6.65 9.75 4.43
N ASP A 136 -6.05 8.71 5.00
CA ASP A 136 -6.70 7.58 5.68
C ASP A 136 -7.56 6.65 4.80
N GLU A 137 -7.75 6.97 3.51
CA GLU A 137 -8.48 6.13 2.57
C GLU A 137 -7.54 5.25 1.75
N ARG A 138 -7.91 3.99 1.53
CA ARG A 138 -7.08 3.04 0.78
C ARG A 138 -7.00 3.44 -0.70
N GLN A 139 -5.79 3.70 -1.19
CA GLN A 139 -5.51 4.07 -2.58
C GLN A 139 -5.21 2.82 -3.42
N GLY A 140 -6.28 2.13 -3.86
CA GLY A 140 -6.19 0.96 -4.74
C GLY A 140 -6.22 -0.40 -4.03
N PRO A 141 -5.91 -1.49 -4.77
CA PRO A 141 -5.86 -2.84 -4.21
C PRO A 141 -4.60 -3.07 -3.37
N CYS A 142 -4.63 -4.05 -2.47
CA CYS A 142 -3.40 -4.56 -1.86
C CYS A 142 -2.55 -5.28 -2.91
N VAL A 143 -1.24 -5.08 -2.86
CA VAL A 143 -0.28 -5.72 -3.76
C VAL A 143 0.39 -6.87 -3.04
N VAL A 144 0.43 -8.04 -3.68
CA VAL A 144 1.12 -9.21 -3.14
C VAL A 144 2.61 -9.09 -3.45
N LEU A 145 3.42 -9.01 -2.40
CA LEU A 145 4.86 -9.15 -2.50
C LEU A 145 5.17 -10.60 -2.89
N GLY A 146 6.18 -10.80 -3.74
CA GLY A 146 6.62 -12.13 -4.19
C GLY A 146 7.05 -13.06 -3.04
N PRO A 147 7.68 -14.21 -3.30
CA PRO A 147 8.12 -15.10 -2.22
C PRO A 147 9.11 -14.40 -1.26
N PRO A 148 9.15 -14.80 0.03
CA PRO A 148 10.14 -14.29 0.96
C PRO A 148 11.56 -14.46 0.47
N ILE A 149 12.33 -13.37 0.55
CA ILE A 149 13.77 -13.41 0.35
C ILE A 149 14.34 -14.10 1.60
N GLN A 150 15.13 -15.15 1.40
CA GLN A 150 15.79 -15.86 2.49
C GLN A 150 17.22 -15.35 2.66
N GLY A 151 17.69 -15.31 3.91
CA GLY A 151 19.07 -14.99 4.24
C GLY A 151 19.35 -13.49 4.45
N PRO A 152 20.64 -13.10 4.44
CA PRO A 152 21.05 -11.70 4.59
C PRO A 152 20.39 -10.82 3.53
N GLY A 153 19.82 -9.67 3.94
CA GLY A 153 19.09 -8.78 3.03
C GLY A 153 17.61 -9.10 2.84
N ALA A 154 17.05 -10.02 3.63
CA ALA A 154 15.61 -10.32 3.63
C ALA A 154 14.71 -9.18 4.16
N ALA A 155 15.31 -8.21 4.85
CA ALA A 155 14.57 -7.09 5.41
C ALA A 155 14.14 -6.11 4.31
N LEU A 156 12.89 -5.66 4.41
CA LEU A 156 12.35 -4.57 3.61
C LEU A 156 12.36 -3.29 4.44
N PHE A 157 12.88 -2.23 3.85
CA PHE A 157 12.99 -0.91 4.45
C PHE A 157 11.87 -0.03 3.89
N PRO A 158 11.27 0.86 4.71
CA PRO A 158 10.54 2.02 4.20
C PRO A 158 11.41 2.75 3.19
N ALA A 159 10.83 3.14 2.06
CA ALA A 159 11.57 3.76 0.97
C ALA A 159 10.77 4.90 0.35
N PHE A 160 11.47 5.98 0.04
CA PHE A 160 10.89 7.20 -0.53
C PHE A 160 11.75 7.63 -1.72
N SER A 161 11.12 8.15 -2.77
CA SER A 161 11.84 8.68 -3.93
C SER A 161 11.41 10.11 -4.22
N LEU A 162 12.38 11.01 -4.27
CA LEU A 162 12.14 12.45 -4.33
C LEU A 162 12.96 13.09 -5.46
N ASN A 163 12.35 14.06 -6.13
CA ASN A 163 13.05 15.04 -6.95
C ASN A 163 12.91 16.44 -6.30
N ARG A 164 13.53 17.46 -6.89
CA ARG A 164 13.55 18.84 -6.37
C ARG A 164 12.20 19.48 -6.10
N ASN A 165 11.15 19.02 -6.76
CA ASN A 165 9.81 19.57 -6.63
C ASN A 165 9.03 18.96 -5.46
N VAL A 166 9.55 17.91 -4.82
CA VAL A 166 8.89 17.21 -3.70
C VAL A 166 9.67 17.40 -2.40
N GLN A 167 8.94 17.64 -1.33
CA GLN A 167 9.43 17.55 0.05
C GLN A 167 8.41 16.77 0.89
N LEU A 168 8.91 15.82 1.69
CA LEU A 168 8.09 14.99 2.57
C LEU A 168 8.59 15.03 4.01
N THR A 169 7.67 14.91 4.96
CA THR A 169 7.94 14.64 6.37
C THR A 169 7.35 13.28 6.76
N VAL A 170 8.17 12.39 7.31
CA VAL A 170 7.80 11.01 7.65
C VAL A 170 7.32 10.90 9.10
N HIS A 171 6.22 10.19 9.30
CA HIS A 171 5.64 9.89 10.61
C HIS A 171 5.67 8.39 10.86
N THR A 172 6.19 8.00 12.02
CA THR A 172 6.40 6.59 12.40
C THR A 172 5.84 6.33 13.79
N ALA A 173 6.01 5.11 14.31
CA ALA A 173 5.36 4.67 15.54
C ALA A 173 3.82 4.82 15.47
N LEU A 174 3.23 4.55 14.30
CA LEU A 174 1.78 4.57 14.05
C LEU A 174 1.17 3.16 14.04
N ASP A 175 0.01 3.02 14.69
CA ASP A 175 -0.79 1.81 14.56
C ASP A 175 -1.33 1.67 13.14
N PRO A 176 -1.44 0.43 12.60
CA PRO A 176 -2.10 0.20 11.33
C PRO A 176 -3.54 0.75 11.32
N PRO A 177 -4.03 1.26 10.17
CA PRO A 177 -5.43 1.63 10.02
C PRO A 177 -6.33 0.46 10.41
N ALA A 178 -7.43 0.75 11.11
CA ALA A 178 -8.40 -0.28 11.45
C ALA A 178 -8.85 -0.98 10.16
N SER A 179 -8.76 -2.30 10.11
CA SER A 179 -9.37 -3.06 9.03
C SER A 179 -10.86 -2.75 9.05
N SER A 180 -11.38 -2.07 8.03
CA SER A 180 -12.83 -2.01 7.81
C SER A 180 -13.29 -3.46 7.72
N SER A 181 -13.96 -3.92 8.77
CA SER A 181 -14.58 -5.24 8.80
C SER A 181 -15.66 -5.27 7.74
N ASP A 182 -15.32 -5.76 6.55
CA ASP A 182 -16.30 -6.29 5.58
C ASP A 182 -16.81 -7.67 6.04
N ASP A 183 -16.73 -7.98 7.34
CA ASP A 183 -17.46 -9.05 7.98
C ASP A 183 -18.84 -8.50 8.36
N SER A 184 -19.76 -8.47 7.39
CA SER A 184 -21.17 -8.46 7.71
C SER A 184 -21.51 -9.78 8.41
N ASP A 185 -21.52 -9.75 9.74
CA ASP A 185 -22.13 -10.77 10.59
C ASP A 185 -23.63 -10.85 10.26
N ASP A 186 -23.99 -11.74 9.32
CA ASP A 186 -25.35 -12.27 9.21
C ASP A 186 -25.62 -13.21 10.39
N ASP A 187 -25.77 -12.64 11.59
CA ASP A 187 -26.26 -13.34 12.78
C ASP A 187 -27.79 -13.49 12.68
N VAL A 188 -28.26 -14.41 11.84
CA VAL A 188 -29.64 -14.90 11.89
C VAL A 188 -29.71 -16.07 12.85
N ASN A 189 -29.98 -15.73 14.11
CA ASN A 189 -30.46 -16.63 15.14
C ASN A 189 -31.85 -17.20 14.76
N GLU A 190 -31.97 -18.51 14.49
CA GLU A 190 -33.04 -19.38 15.02
C GLU A 190 -32.82 -20.88 14.73
N PRO A 191 -33.44 -21.81 15.52
CA PRO A 191 -32.83 -23.08 15.92
C PRO A 191 -33.25 -24.32 15.10
N ALA A 192 -32.54 -25.43 15.37
CA ALA A 192 -32.57 -26.73 14.68
C ALA A 192 -33.83 -27.62 14.96
N PRO A 193 -33.91 -28.86 14.43
CA PRO A 193 -34.75 -29.29 13.32
C PRO A 193 -35.98 -30.12 13.74
N LYS A 194 -37.02 -30.21 12.89
CA LYS A 194 -38.09 -31.22 13.01
C LYS A 194 -38.07 -32.19 11.84
N THR A 195 -37.76 -33.44 12.15
CA THR A 195 -37.92 -34.62 11.29
C THR A 195 -39.40 -34.98 11.18
N MET A 196 -39.94 -35.20 9.97
CA MET A 196 -40.59 -36.47 9.56
C MET A 196 -41.44 -36.38 8.27
N THR A 197 -41.10 -37.31 7.34
CA THR A 197 -41.96 -38.12 6.44
C THR A 197 -42.46 -37.57 5.10
N ALA A 198 -42.22 -38.40 4.07
CA ALA A 198 -42.65 -38.27 2.68
C ALA A 198 -44.15 -38.51 2.47
N ALA A 199 -44.73 -37.91 1.42
CA ALA A 199 -45.41 -38.61 0.32
C ALA A 199 -46.05 -37.66 -0.71
N ASN A 200 -45.93 -38.09 -1.97
CA ASN A 200 -46.84 -37.93 -3.11
C ASN A 200 -46.92 -36.62 -3.93
N SER A 201 -46.48 -36.75 -5.20
CA SER A 201 -46.88 -35.96 -6.37
C SER A 201 -48.37 -36.13 -6.71
N PRO A 202 -48.94 -35.22 -7.53
CA PRO A 202 -49.04 -35.55 -8.95
C PRO A 202 -48.71 -34.38 -9.91
N SER A 203 -48.32 -34.78 -11.12
CA SER A 203 -48.02 -33.96 -12.29
C SER A 203 -49.20 -33.13 -12.79
N VAL A 204 -48.95 -31.90 -13.22
CA VAL A 204 -49.82 -31.16 -14.15
C VAL A 204 -48.91 -30.48 -15.19
N GLU A 205 -48.96 -30.99 -16.42
CA GLU A 205 -48.47 -30.30 -17.61
C GLU A 205 -49.38 -29.11 -17.92
N ILE A 206 -48.80 -27.94 -18.19
CA ILE A 206 -49.53 -26.85 -18.86
C ILE A 206 -48.62 -26.23 -19.92
N ASP A 207 -49.17 -26.21 -21.12
CA ASP A 207 -48.62 -25.87 -22.43
C ASP A 207 -48.07 -24.43 -22.51
N LEU A 208 -46.87 -24.26 -23.06
CA LEU A 208 -46.17 -22.98 -23.23
C LEU A 208 -46.45 -22.38 -24.62
N PRO A 209 -46.82 -21.09 -24.75
CA PRO A 209 -46.69 -20.39 -26.03
C PRO A 209 -45.26 -19.86 -26.24
N LEU A 210 -44.75 -20.05 -27.47
CA LEU A 210 -43.41 -19.69 -27.97
C LEU A 210 -43.07 -18.18 -27.90
N PRO A 211 -41.77 -17.81 -27.81
CA PRO A 211 -41.33 -16.42 -27.75
C PRO A 211 -41.37 -15.71 -29.12
N PRO A 212 -41.65 -14.39 -29.17
CA PRO A 212 -41.53 -13.60 -30.40
C PRO A 212 -40.07 -13.31 -30.77
N PRO A 213 -39.76 -13.08 -32.06
CA PRO A 213 -38.40 -12.91 -32.57
C PRO A 213 -37.77 -11.60 -32.13
N MET A 214 -36.45 -11.65 -31.90
CA MET A 214 -35.59 -10.51 -31.59
C MET A 214 -35.56 -9.51 -32.75
N VAL A 215 -35.58 -8.22 -32.42
CA VAL A 215 -35.15 -7.11 -33.28
C VAL A 215 -33.87 -6.54 -32.69
#